data_AF-A0A1I4E633-F1
#
_entry.id   AF-A0A1I4E633-F1
#
_cell.length_a   1.000
_cell.length_b   1.000
_cell.length_c   1.000
_cell.angle_alpha   90.00
_cell.angle_beta   90.00
_cell.angle_gamma   90.00
#
_symmetry.space_group_name_H-M   'P 1'
#
loop_
_entity.id
_entity.type
_entity.pdbx_description
1 polymer ?
#
loop_
_entity_poly.entity_id
_entity_poly.type
_entity_poly.pdbx_seq_one_letter_code
_entity_poly.pdbx_strand_id
1 'polypeptide(L)'
;MPEAPLPPGALPAALLPLSAPKPGACPAWLDAATFALMGRAAAGAGPSEDPTALAREVAAARYPALPAALLSEAALLATGAARPARTEGDAP
;
A
#
# COMPACT_ATOMS: atom_id res chain seq x y z
N MET A 1 -29.01 3.73 37.61
CA MET A 1 -28.12 4.71 36.95
C MET A 1 -28.40 4.61 35.45
N PRO A 2 -29.06 5.58 34.81
CA PRO A 2 -29.30 5.50 33.37
C PRO A 2 -27.99 5.76 32.63
N GLU A 3 -27.56 4.83 31.78
CA GLU A 3 -26.42 5.04 30.89
C GLU A 3 -26.68 6.23 29.97
N ALA A 4 -25.69 7.12 29.86
CA ALA A 4 -25.77 8.27 28.99
C ALA A 4 -25.76 7.79 27.52
N PRO A 5 -26.62 8.34 26.65
CA PRO A 5 -26.61 8.00 25.23
C PRO A 5 -25.28 8.40 24.61
N LEU A 6 -24.71 7.49 23.80
CA LEU A 6 -23.46 7.72 23.09
C LEU A 6 -23.56 8.96 22.20
N PRO A 7 -22.49 9.78 22.12
CA PRO A 7 -22.54 11.02 21.36
C PRO A 7 -22.71 10.74 19.85
N PRO A 8 -23.47 11.57 19.13
CA PRO A 8 -23.64 11.43 17.69
C PRO A 8 -22.27 11.51 16.99
N GLY A 9 -21.87 10.42 16.33
CA GLY A 9 -20.55 10.26 15.70
C GLY A 9 -19.62 9.26 16.40
N ALA A 10 -20.01 8.71 17.57
CA ALA A 10 -19.30 7.59 18.16
C ALA A 10 -19.53 6.32 17.30
N LEU A 11 -18.49 5.92 16.55
CA LEU A 11 -18.47 4.59 15.96
C LEU A 11 -18.46 3.57 17.10
N PRO A 12 -19.42 2.62 17.13
CA PRO A 12 -19.44 1.62 18.17
C PRO A 12 -18.14 0.82 18.12
N ALA A 13 -17.40 0.79 19.22
CA ALA A 13 -16.15 0.04 19.35
C ALA A 13 -16.33 -1.46 18.99
N ALA A 14 -17.58 -1.94 18.99
CA ALA A 14 -17.99 -3.27 18.53
C ALA A 14 -17.79 -3.54 17.03
N LEU A 15 -17.54 -2.52 16.19
CA LEU A 15 -17.27 -2.69 14.75
C LEU A 15 -15.79 -2.89 14.41
N LEU A 16 -14.89 -2.73 15.38
CA LEU A 16 -13.49 -3.07 15.17
C LEU A 16 -13.30 -4.53 15.57
N PRO A 17 -12.90 -5.44 14.67
CA PRO A 17 -12.37 -6.73 15.10
C PRO A 17 -11.10 -6.45 15.91
N LEU A 18 -11.25 -6.32 17.23
CA LEU A 18 -10.18 -6.21 18.23
C LEU A 18 -9.46 -7.55 18.42
N SER A 19 -9.31 -8.32 17.34
CA SER A 19 -8.34 -9.40 17.33
C SER A 19 -6.98 -8.74 17.37
N ALA A 20 -6.30 -8.82 18.51
CA ALA A 20 -4.94 -8.34 18.64
C ALA A 20 -4.14 -8.88 17.44
N PRO A 21 -3.54 -8.01 16.60
CA PRO A 21 -2.78 -8.47 15.47
C PRO A 21 -1.71 -9.40 16.01
N LYS A 22 -1.63 -10.62 15.44
CA LYS A 22 -0.57 -11.58 15.71
C LYS A 22 0.75 -10.81 15.67
N PRO A 23 1.69 -10.98 16.62
CA PRO A 23 2.96 -10.27 16.55
C PRO A 23 3.61 -10.54 15.18
N GLY A 24 3.74 -9.47 14.37
CA GLY A 24 4.21 -9.53 12.98
C GLY A 24 3.14 -9.40 11.89
N ALA A 25 1.85 -9.36 12.21
CA ALA A 25 0.78 -9.13 11.24
C ALA A 25 0.57 -7.62 11.02
N CYS A 26 0.90 -7.15 9.82
CA CYS A 26 0.54 -5.81 9.37
C CYS A 26 -1.00 -5.74 9.22
N PRO A 27 -1.69 -4.74 9.80
CA PRO A 27 -3.13 -4.62 9.61
C PRO A 27 -3.47 -4.39 8.13
N ALA A 28 -4.48 -5.09 7.61
CA ALA A 28 -4.85 -5.00 6.18
C ALA A 28 -5.18 -3.56 5.72
N TRP A 29 -5.72 -2.72 6.61
CA TRP A 29 -5.99 -1.30 6.31
C TRP A 29 -4.70 -0.51 6.03
N LEU A 30 -3.57 -0.92 6.61
CA LEU A 30 -2.29 -0.24 6.45
C LEU A 30 -1.65 -0.58 5.11
N ASP A 31 -1.82 -1.82 4.65
CA ASP A 31 -1.39 -2.23 3.32
C ASP A 31 -2.24 -1.51 2.25
N ALA A 32 -3.56 -1.39 2.46
CA ALA A 32 -4.45 -0.62 1.59
C ALA A 32 -4.10 0.88 1.55
N ALA A 33 -3.78 1.47 2.71
CA ALA A 33 -3.32 2.86 2.79
C ALA A 33 -1.98 3.05 2.04
N THR A 34 -1.05 2.11 2.18
CA THR A 34 0.22 2.13 1.44
C THR A 34 -0.02 2.06 -0.06
N PHE A 35 -0.93 1.19 -0.50
CA PHE A 35 -1.32 1.10 -1.91
C PHE A 35 -1.94 2.39 -2.46
N ALA A 36 -2.82 3.02 -1.68
CA ALA A 36 -3.38 4.32 -2.04
C ALA A 36 -2.29 5.42 -2.13
N LEU A 37 -1.31 5.42 -1.23
CA LEU A 37 -0.19 6.36 -1.26
C LEU A 37 0.71 6.15 -2.48
N MET A 38 0.99 4.90 -2.84
CA MET A 38 1.72 4.56 -4.07
C MET A 38 1.02 5.14 -5.31
N GLY A 39 -0.29 4.92 -5.43
CA GLY A 39 -1.08 5.45 -6.54
C GLY A 39 -1.09 6.99 -6.60
N ARG A 40 -1.15 7.67 -5.44
CA ARG A 40 -1.05 9.14 -5.40
C ARG A 40 0.35 9.65 -5.77
N ALA A 41 1.41 8.99 -5.32
CA ALA A 41 2.77 9.34 -5.69
C ALA A 41 2.98 9.22 -7.20
N ALA A 42 2.47 8.15 -7.80
CA ALA A 42 2.47 7.96 -9.24
C ALA A 42 1.64 9.02 -10.00
N ALA A 43 0.44 9.36 -9.51
CA ALA A 43 -0.40 10.39 -10.14
C ALA A 43 0.17 11.82 -10.00
N GLY A 44 0.99 12.07 -8.98
CA GLY A 44 1.69 13.33 -8.76
C GLY A 44 3.03 13.44 -9.48
N ALA A 45 3.45 12.41 -10.22
CA ALA A 45 4.70 12.39 -10.95
C ALA A 45 4.74 13.51 -11.99
N GLY A 46 5.82 14.30 -11.96
CA GLY A 46 6.12 15.28 -12.98
C GLY A 46 6.41 14.63 -14.35
N PRO A 47 6.41 15.41 -15.43
CA PRO A 47 6.58 14.89 -16.80
C PRO A 47 7.94 14.21 -17.07
N SER A 48 8.93 14.43 -16.21
CA SER A 48 10.26 13.79 -16.29
C SER A 48 10.45 12.65 -15.27
N GLU A 49 9.48 12.42 -14.38
CA GLU A 49 9.60 11.45 -13.30
C GLU A 49 8.97 10.12 -13.72
N ASP A 50 9.58 9.01 -13.31
CA ASP A 50 8.99 7.69 -13.49
C ASP A 50 7.96 7.44 -12.38
N PRO A 51 6.65 7.37 -12.70
CA PRO A 51 5.60 7.15 -11.70
C PRO A 51 5.76 5.81 -10.98
N THR A 52 6.36 4.81 -11.63
CA THR A 52 6.62 3.49 -11.03
C THR A 52 7.77 3.58 -10.03
N ALA A 53 8.80 4.37 -10.31
CA ALA A 53 9.90 4.60 -9.37
C ALA A 53 9.40 5.29 -8.09
N LEU A 54 8.54 6.30 -8.21
CA LEU A 54 7.94 7.00 -7.07
C LEU A 54 7.05 6.08 -6.23
N ALA A 55 6.20 5.26 -6.87
CA ALA A 55 5.42 4.25 -6.18
C ALA A 55 6.31 3.22 -5.45
N ARG A 56 7.44 2.81 -6.05
CA ARG A 56 8.40 1.88 -5.44
C ARG A 56 9.07 2.48 -4.21
N GLU A 57 9.41 3.77 -4.21
CA GLU A 57 10.00 4.45 -3.06
C GLU A 57 9.05 4.46 -1.86
N VAL A 58 7.76 4.70 -2.09
CA VAL A 58 6.71 4.61 -1.06
C VAL A 58 6.64 3.20 -0.48
N ALA A 59 6.67 2.17 -1.33
CA ALA A 59 6.67 0.77 -0.88
C ALA A 59 7.94 0.43 -0.08
N ALA A 60 9.11 0.87 -0.54
CA ALA A 60 10.40 0.60 0.10
C ALA A 60 10.51 1.25 1.47
N ALA A 61 9.98 2.47 1.63
CA ALA A 61 9.93 3.16 2.92
C ALA A 61 9.11 2.37 3.95
N ARG A 62 8.04 1.69 3.51
CA ARG A 62 7.18 0.89 4.38
C ARG A 62 7.72 -0.52 4.62
N TYR A 63 8.29 -1.15 3.59
CA TYR A 63 8.75 -2.54 3.60
C TYR A 63 10.22 -2.65 3.16
N PRO A 64 11.18 -2.11 3.94
CA PRO A 64 12.58 -2.05 3.54
C PRO A 64 13.25 -3.43 3.44
N ALA A 65 12.66 -4.45 4.06
CA ALA A 65 13.17 -5.82 4.02
C ALA A 65 12.68 -6.62 2.79
N LEU A 66 11.76 -6.08 1.98
CA LEU A 66 11.27 -6.79 0.80
C LEU A 66 12.30 -6.74 -0.34
N PRO A 67 12.44 -7.83 -1.11
CA PRO A 67 13.25 -7.83 -2.32
C PRO A 67 12.79 -6.75 -3.32
N ALA A 68 13.75 -6.11 -3.97
CA ALA A 68 13.49 -5.06 -4.97
C ALA A 68 12.51 -5.50 -6.07
N ALA A 69 12.55 -6.78 -6.47
CA ALA A 69 11.63 -7.33 -7.46
C ALA A 69 10.15 -7.27 -7.00
N LEU A 70 9.87 -7.58 -5.73
CA LEU A 70 8.50 -7.52 -5.21
C LEU A 70 8.03 -6.07 -5.03
N LEU A 71 8.92 -5.17 -4.65
CA LEU A 71 8.62 -3.73 -4.56
C LEU A 71 8.27 -3.17 -5.95
N SER A 72 8.99 -3.57 -7.00
CA SER A 72 8.68 -3.18 -8.38
C SER A 72 7.34 -3.73 -8.87
N GLU A 73 7.01 -4.98 -8.57
CA GLU A 73 5.70 -5.55 -8.93
C GLU A 73 4.55 -4.82 -8.22
N ALA A 74 4.71 -4.53 -6.93
CA ALA A 74 3.71 -3.77 -6.17
C ALA A 74 3.52 -2.35 -6.74
N ALA A 75 4.62 -1.69 -7.13
CA ALA A 75 4.58 -0.38 -7.76
C ALA A 75 3.85 -0.42 -9.12
N LEU A 76 4.16 -1.40 -9.98
CA LEU A 76 3.48 -1.59 -11.27
C LEU A 76 1.96 -1.81 -11.09
N LEU A 77 1.57 -2.64 -10.13
CA LEU A 77 0.16 -2.86 -9.79
C LEU A 77 -0.52 -1.57 -9.31
N ALA A 78 0.17 -0.76 -8.50
CA ALA A 78 -0.37 0.50 -7.98
C ALA A 78 -0.49 1.59 -9.05
N THR A 79 0.41 1.62 -10.03
CA THR A 79 0.35 2.59 -11.14
C THR A 79 -0.57 2.15 -12.27
N GLY A 80 -1.04 0.90 -12.26
CA GLY A 80 -1.79 0.31 -13.38
C GLY A 80 -0.94 0.12 -14.63
N ALA A 81 0.39 0.23 -14.52
CA ALA A 81 1.30 0.03 -15.63
C ALA A 81 1.36 -1.47 -15.97
N ALA A 82 1.14 -1.80 -17.24
CA ALA A 82 1.34 -3.16 -17.72
C ALA A 82 2.80 -3.57 -17.44
N ARG A 83 2.98 -4.75 -16.83
CA ARG A 83 4.30 -5.33 -16.62
C ARG A 83 5.09 -5.28 -17.93
N PRO A 84 6.28 -4.65 -18.00
CA PRO A 84 7.07 -4.69 -19.21
C PRO A 84 7.32 -6.16 -19.54
N ALA A 85 6.87 -6.59 -20.72
CA ALA A 85 7.09 -7.95 -21.19
C ALA A 85 8.60 -8.20 -21.11
N ARG A 86 9.01 -9.30 -20.48
CA ARG A 86 10.40 -9.76 -20.58
C ARG A 86 10.68 -9.88 -22.07
N THR A 87 11.55 -9.04 -22.60
CA THR A 87 12.08 -9.22 -23.94
C THR A 87 12.86 -10.51 -23.91
N GLU A 88 12.24 -11.54 -24.47
CA GLU A 88 12.83 -12.82 -24.83
C GLU A 88 14.02 -12.52 -25.74
N GLY A 89 15.21 -12.43 -25.15
CA GLY A 89 16.38 -11.94 -25.87
C GLY A 89 17.55 -11.64 -24.93
N ASP A 90 17.76 -12.45 -23.90
CA ASP A 90 19.04 -12.48 -23.20
C ASP A 90 19.29 -13.88 -22.63
N ALA A 91 19.94 -14.72 -23.46
CA ALA A 91 20.80 -15.85 -23.08
C ALA A 91 21.37 -16.48 -24.38
N PRO A 92 22.60 -17.04 -24.31
CA PRO A 92 23.74 -16.77 -25.21
C PRO A 92 23.71 -17.42 -26.60
#